data_AF-A0A6I9YJ68-F1
#
_entry.id   AF-A0A6I9YJ68-F1
#
_cell.length_a   1.000
_cell.length_b   1.000
_cell.length_c   1.000
_cell.angle_alpha   90.00
_cell.angle_beta   90.00
_cell.angle_gamma   90.00
#
_symmetry.space_group_name_H-M   'P 1'
#
loop_
_entity.id
_entity.type
_entity.pdbx_description
1 polymer ?
#
loop_
_entity_poly.entity_id
_entity_poly.type
_entity_poly.pdbx_seq_one_letter_code
_entity_poly.pdbx_strand_id
1 'polypeptide(L)'
;MDQISKRNGEMNFNVCQNRMKLKEVDRTAMQAWSPSQHHPIYLATGTSAQQLDATFSTNASLEIFELDLTDPALDMKSCATFSSPHRYHKLIWSPHKTSSDETLSGVLIAGGENGNIILYDPAKILAGETEVVIAQKDKHTGPVRALDVNLFQVGDGDVGYQNPSRPTELWRKEIVGAFILFGYCRSGNRI
;
A
#
# COMPACT_ATOMS: atom_id res chain seq x y z
N MET A 1 40.64 -13.06 -11.79
CA MET A 1 41.97 -12.67 -12.29
C MET A 1 41.71 -11.52 -13.26
N ASP A 2 41.66 -10.32 -12.71
CA ASP A 2 41.27 -9.12 -13.46
C ASP A 2 42.48 -8.56 -14.20
N GLN A 3 42.36 -8.44 -15.51
CA GLN A 3 43.36 -7.78 -16.35
C GLN A 3 43.12 -6.27 -16.28
N ILE A 4 43.98 -5.56 -15.51
CA ILE A 4 43.99 -4.10 -15.44
C ILE A 4 44.86 -3.57 -16.60
N SER A 5 44.21 -3.03 -17.64
CA SER A 5 44.88 -2.26 -18.69
C SER A 5 44.88 -0.77 -18.31
N LYS A 6 46.06 -0.19 -18.06
CA LYS A 6 46.23 1.24 -17.83
C LYS A 6 46.29 1.98 -19.17
N ARG A 7 45.37 2.90 -19.43
CA ARG A 7 45.56 4.01 -20.38
C ARG A 7 44.88 5.29 -19.88
N ASN A 8 45.73 6.28 -19.62
CA ASN A 8 45.55 7.73 -19.75
C ASN A 8 44.35 8.43 -19.09
N GLY A 9 44.61 9.04 -17.93
CA GLY A 9 44.58 10.51 -17.83
C GLY A 9 43.26 11.27 -17.70
N GLU A 10 42.10 10.64 -17.88
CA GLU A 10 40.81 11.22 -17.51
C GLU A 10 40.10 10.29 -16.52
N MET A 11 39.95 10.74 -15.28
CA MET A 11 39.11 10.08 -14.28
C MET A 11 37.64 10.30 -14.64
N ASN A 12 37.21 9.71 -15.75
CA ASN A 12 35.81 9.38 -15.93
C ASN A 12 35.51 8.29 -14.89
N PHE A 13 35.12 8.70 -13.70
CA PHE A 13 34.45 7.83 -12.74
C PHE A 13 33.10 7.44 -13.36
N ASN A 14 33.14 6.49 -14.30
CA ASN A 14 32.02 5.60 -14.53
C ASN A 14 31.93 4.66 -13.34
N VAL A 15 31.70 5.22 -12.15
CA VAL A 15 30.98 4.50 -11.12
C VAL A 15 29.53 4.54 -11.59
N CYS A 16 29.22 3.76 -12.62
CA CYS A 16 27.93 3.11 -12.68
C CYS A 16 27.90 2.31 -11.38
N GLN A 17 27.38 2.92 -10.31
CA GLN A 17 27.19 2.25 -9.05
C GLN A 17 26.43 0.98 -9.40
N ASN A 18 27.11 -0.16 -9.29
CA ASN A 18 26.48 -1.46 -9.38
C ASN A 18 25.64 -1.57 -8.09
N ARG A 19 24.52 -0.84 -8.02
CA ARG A 19 23.57 -0.92 -6.92
C ARG A 19 23.04 -2.35 -7.00
N MET A 20 23.42 -3.17 -6.02
CA MET A 20 22.80 -4.48 -5.87
C MET A 20 21.31 -4.26 -5.64
N LYS A 21 20.49 -4.68 -6.61
CA LYS A 21 19.05 -4.81 -6.44
C LYS A 21 18.79 -6.12 -5.69
N LEU A 22 17.92 -6.09 -4.69
CA LEU A 22 17.50 -7.30 -3.97
C LEU A 22 16.38 -8.02 -4.73
N LYS A 23 15.37 -7.26 -5.14
CA LYS A 23 14.27 -7.70 -6.00
C LYS A 23 13.77 -6.54 -6.87
N GLU A 24 13.02 -6.87 -7.91
CA GLU A 24 12.44 -5.95 -8.87
C GLU A 24 10.99 -6.32 -9.18
N VAL A 25 10.17 -5.28 -9.37
CA VAL A 25 8.82 -5.36 -9.91
C VAL A 25 8.74 -4.29 -10.99
N ASP A 26 8.73 -4.69 -12.25
CA ASP A 26 8.58 -3.76 -13.38
C ASP A 26 7.09 -3.45 -13.62
N ARG A 27 6.52 -2.70 -12.68
CA ARG A 27 5.12 -2.25 -12.69
C ARG A 27 5.04 -0.78 -12.31
N THR A 28 4.24 -0.06 -13.07
CA THR A 28 3.92 1.33 -12.81
C THR A 28 2.66 1.38 -11.94
N ALA A 29 2.85 1.37 -10.62
CA ALA A 29 1.77 1.17 -9.64
C ALA A 29 1.99 1.93 -8.32
N MET A 30 0.92 2.08 -7.55
CA MET A 30 0.98 2.54 -6.16
C MET A 30 1.41 1.39 -5.27
N GLN A 31 2.44 1.60 -4.44
CA GLN A 31 3.02 0.55 -3.60
C GLN A 31 2.73 0.75 -2.11
N ALA A 32 2.54 -0.36 -1.39
CA ALA A 32 2.46 -0.38 0.07
C ALA A 32 3.09 -1.67 0.62
N TRP A 33 3.96 -1.53 1.63
CA TRP A 33 4.62 -2.66 2.29
C TRP A 33 3.78 -3.21 3.42
N SER A 34 3.76 -4.53 3.58
CA SER A 34 3.15 -5.17 4.75
C SER A 34 3.77 -4.65 6.05
N PRO A 35 3.03 -4.66 7.17
CA PRO A 35 3.57 -4.29 8.47
C PRO A 35 4.86 -5.05 8.82
N SER A 36 5.77 -4.43 9.58
CA SER A 36 7.07 -5.02 9.89
C SER A 36 6.99 -6.31 10.71
N GLN A 37 5.88 -6.53 11.43
CA GLN A 37 5.62 -7.75 12.19
C GLN A 37 5.02 -8.87 11.33
N HIS A 38 4.61 -8.58 10.09
CA HIS A 38 4.07 -9.57 9.17
C HIS A 38 5.20 -10.43 8.59
N HIS A 39 5.05 -11.76 8.67
CA HIS A 39 5.93 -12.69 7.97
C HIS A 39 5.10 -13.77 7.27
N PRO A 40 5.34 -14.08 5.98
CA PRO A 40 6.33 -13.47 5.07
C PRO A 40 6.11 -11.97 4.81
N ILE A 41 7.13 -11.28 4.28
CA ILE A 41 7.03 -9.84 3.93
C ILE A 41 6.35 -9.73 2.56
N TYR A 42 5.33 -8.88 2.47
CA TYR A 42 4.59 -8.65 1.24
C TYR A 42 4.69 -7.20 0.75
N LEU A 43 4.59 -7.03 -0.56
CA LEU A 43 4.46 -5.76 -1.25
C LEU A 43 3.13 -5.76 -2.00
N ALA A 44 2.21 -4.90 -1.59
CA ALA A 44 0.98 -4.67 -2.34
C ALA A 44 1.23 -3.57 -3.39
N THR A 45 0.74 -3.81 -4.61
CA THR A 45 0.75 -2.82 -5.68
C THR A 45 -0.64 -2.65 -6.27
N GLY A 46 -1.10 -1.43 -6.43
CA GLY A 46 -2.37 -1.13 -7.07
C GLY A 46 -2.21 -0.24 -8.30
N THR A 47 -3.03 -0.44 -9.33
CA THR A 47 -3.01 0.38 -10.54
C THR A 47 -3.15 1.86 -10.21
N SER A 48 -2.19 2.68 -10.67
CA SER A 48 -2.23 4.12 -10.44
C SER A 48 -3.30 4.78 -11.31
N ALA A 49 -4.08 5.69 -10.73
CA ALA A 49 -5.05 6.50 -11.47
C ALA A 49 -4.38 7.55 -12.38
N GLN A 50 -3.10 7.85 -12.18
CA GLN A 50 -2.39 8.88 -12.94
C GLN A 50 -1.58 8.34 -14.11
N GLN A 51 -1.42 7.03 -14.20
CA GLN A 51 -0.54 6.40 -15.17
C GLN A 51 -1.39 5.51 -16.07
N LEU A 52 -1.28 5.75 -17.38
CA LEU A 52 -1.81 4.85 -18.40
C LEU A 52 -0.71 3.84 -18.73
N ASP A 53 -1.09 2.56 -18.79
CA ASP A 53 -0.17 1.53 -19.27
C ASP A 53 0.03 1.65 -20.79
N ALA A 54 1.02 0.92 -21.32
CA ALA A 54 1.34 0.94 -22.74
C ALA A 54 0.19 0.49 -23.65
N THR A 55 -0.83 -0.16 -23.10
CA THR A 55 -2.01 -0.69 -23.80
C THR A 55 -3.26 0.18 -23.63
N PHE A 56 -3.16 1.32 -22.94
CA PHE A 56 -4.29 2.21 -22.63
C PHE A 56 -5.47 1.50 -21.94
N SER A 57 -5.18 0.45 -21.18
CA SER A 57 -6.17 -0.28 -20.41
C SER A 57 -6.71 0.59 -19.30
N THR A 58 -8.03 0.55 -19.10
CA THR A 58 -8.70 1.16 -17.95
C THR A 58 -8.93 0.16 -16.81
N ASN A 59 -8.47 -1.08 -16.95
CA ASN A 59 -8.62 -2.10 -15.92
C ASN A 59 -7.73 -1.75 -14.72
N ALA A 60 -8.29 -1.82 -13.52
CA ALA A 60 -7.53 -1.64 -12.29
C ALA A 60 -7.36 -2.99 -11.58
N SER A 61 -6.18 -3.20 -10.99
CA SER A 61 -5.86 -4.37 -10.19
C SER A 61 -5.18 -3.95 -8.90
N LEU A 62 -5.31 -4.83 -7.90
CA LEU A 62 -4.54 -4.84 -6.67
C LEU A 62 -3.80 -6.19 -6.62
N GLU A 63 -2.49 -6.14 -6.66
CA GLU A 63 -1.61 -7.31 -6.69
C GLU A 63 -0.78 -7.35 -5.41
N ILE A 64 -0.50 -8.55 -4.90
CA ILE A 64 0.35 -8.76 -3.73
C ILE A 64 1.52 -9.64 -4.14
N PHE A 65 2.72 -9.14 -3.91
CA PHE A 65 3.99 -9.82 -4.18
C PHE A 65 4.65 -10.23 -2.88
N GLU A 66 5.25 -11.43 -2.86
CA GLU A 66 6.07 -11.88 -1.74
C GLU A 66 7.53 -11.48 -1.93
N LEU A 67 8.13 -10.95 -0.87
CA LEU A 67 9.56 -10.69 -0.80
C LEU A 67 10.29 -11.95 -0.31
N ASP A 68 10.54 -12.86 -1.24
CA ASP A 68 11.36 -14.05 -0.98
C ASP A 68 12.82 -13.77 -1.32
N LEU A 69 13.66 -13.61 -0.28
CA LEU A 69 15.11 -13.40 -0.44
C LEU A 69 15.89 -14.72 -0.61
N THR A 70 15.23 -15.88 -0.50
CA THR A 70 15.85 -17.18 -0.72
C THR A 70 15.95 -17.52 -2.20
N ASP A 71 15.02 -17.01 -3.00
CA ASP A 71 15.06 -17.10 -4.46
C ASP A 71 16.07 -16.08 -5.04
N PRO A 72 17.15 -16.53 -5.73
CA PRO A 72 18.13 -15.65 -6.35
C PRO A 72 17.60 -14.89 -7.57
N ALA A 73 16.40 -15.21 -8.08
CA ALA A 73 15.80 -14.46 -9.17
C ALA A 73 15.56 -13.01 -8.75
N LEU A 74 15.73 -12.07 -9.68
CA LEU A 74 15.51 -10.66 -9.38
C LEU A 74 14.02 -10.31 -9.31
N ASP A 75 13.18 -10.99 -10.08
CA ASP A 75 11.75 -10.70 -10.14
C ASP A 75 11.03 -11.14 -8.86
N MET A 76 10.10 -10.30 -8.36
CA MET A 76 9.19 -10.73 -7.29
C MET A 76 8.03 -11.54 -7.86
N LYS A 77 7.69 -12.64 -7.19
CA LYS A 77 6.55 -13.48 -7.53
C LYS A 77 5.25 -12.82 -7.06
N SER A 78 4.27 -12.71 -7.96
CA SER A 78 2.90 -12.34 -7.59
C SER A 78 2.22 -13.52 -6.90
N CYS A 79 1.74 -13.31 -5.67
CA CYS A 79 1.06 -14.30 -4.86
C CYS A 79 -0.46 -14.23 -5.04
N ALA A 80 -0.99 -13.02 -5.27
CA ALA A 80 -2.40 -12.81 -5.50
C ALA A 80 -2.66 -11.58 -6.36
N THR A 81 -3.75 -11.64 -7.13
CA THR A 81 -4.23 -10.55 -7.96
C THR A 81 -5.74 -10.42 -7.78
N PHE A 82 -6.19 -9.23 -7.42
CA PHE A 82 -7.60 -8.86 -7.32
C PHE A 82 -7.92 -7.82 -8.38
N SER A 83 -8.97 -8.05 -9.17
CA SER A 83 -9.48 -7.06 -10.14
C SER A 83 -10.31 -6.02 -9.41
N SER A 84 -9.84 -4.78 -9.38
CA SER A 84 -10.51 -3.67 -8.72
C SER A 84 -11.33 -2.85 -9.74
N PRO A 85 -12.50 -2.31 -9.36
CA PRO A 85 -13.21 -1.32 -10.16
C PRO A 85 -12.62 0.09 -10.02
N HIS A 86 -11.63 0.29 -9.15
CA HIS A 86 -11.08 1.59 -8.80
C HIS A 86 -9.57 1.66 -9.02
N ARG A 87 -9.12 2.73 -9.66
CA ARG A 87 -7.70 3.10 -9.70
C ARG A 87 -7.33 3.98 -8.51
N TYR A 88 -6.07 3.91 -8.10
CA TYR A 88 -5.63 4.47 -6.83
C TYR A 88 -4.68 5.65 -7.01
N HIS A 89 -4.82 6.66 -6.16
CA HIS A 89 -3.86 7.74 -5.99
C HIS A 89 -2.94 7.54 -4.78
N LYS A 90 -3.36 6.71 -3.83
CA LYS A 90 -2.58 6.37 -2.64
C LYS A 90 -2.97 4.96 -2.18
N LEU A 91 -1.98 4.19 -1.76
CA LEU A 91 -2.13 2.89 -1.14
C LEU A 91 -1.24 2.87 0.11
N ILE A 92 -1.78 2.38 1.23
CA ILE A 92 -1.04 2.16 2.48
C ILE A 92 -1.48 0.83 3.08
N TRP A 93 -0.59 0.17 3.83
CA TRP A 93 -0.91 -1.08 4.53
C TRP A 93 -0.66 -0.85 6.02
N SER A 94 -1.74 -0.87 6.80
CA SER A 94 -1.68 -0.62 8.23
C SER A 94 -1.64 -1.92 9.04
N PRO A 95 -0.86 -2.00 10.13
CA PRO A 95 -0.95 -3.10 11.07
C PRO A 95 -2.33 -3.13 11.72
N HIS A 96 -2.96 -4.30 11.71
CA HIS A 96 -4.24 -4.54 12.36
C HIS A 96 -4.30 -6.01 12.77
N LYS A 97 -4.79 -6.26 14.00
CA LYS A 97 -5.04 -7.60 14.52
C LYS A 97 -6.44 -8.01 14.06
N THR A 98 -6.53 -8.99 13.18
CA THR A 98 -7.80 -9.64 12.86
C THR A 98 -8.22 -10.52 14.03
N SER A 99 -9.50 -10.55 14.37
CA SER A 99 -10.01 -11.15 15.61
C SER A 99 -9.97 -12.69 15.65
N SER A 100 -9.65 -13.37 14.55
CA SER A 100 -9.79 -14.83 14.44
C SER A 100 -8.47 -15.61 14.53
N ASP A 101 -7.34 -14.99 14.20
CA ASP A 101 -6.02 -15.63 14.24
C ASP A 101 -4.99 -14.62 14.74
N GLU A 102 -4.02 -15.08 15.53
CA GLU A 102 -2.89 -14.28 16.04
C GLU A 102 -1.97 -13.72 14.92
N THR A 103 -2.35 -13.90 13.65
CA THR A 103 -1.67 -13.39 12.47
C THR A 103 -2.02 -11.94 12.19
N LEU A 104 -1.01 -11.08 12.18
CA LEU A 104 -1.11 -9.65 11.87
C LEU A 104 -1.23 -9.40 10.36
N SER A 105 -2.30 -9.85 9.71
CA SER A 105 -2.50 -9.65 8.25
C SER A 105 -2.65 -8.17 7.86
N GLY A 106 -3.04 -7.32 8.82
CA GLY A 106 -3.20 -5.89 8.59
C GLY A 106 -4.41 -5.54 7.71
N VAL A 107 -4.49 -4.28 7.31
CA VAL A 107 -5.53 -3.75 6.42
C VAL A 107 -4.87 -2.91 5.34
N LEU A 108 -5.26 -3.15 4.08
CA LEU A 108 -4.86 -2.30 2.96
C LEU A 108 -5.89 -1.17 2.81
N ILE A 109 -5.41 0.07 2.79
CA ILE A 109 -6.26 1.26 2.65
C ILE A 109 -5.87 1.97 1.36
N ALA A 110 -6.86 2.15 0.48
CA ALA A 110 -6.68 2.78 -0.80
C ALA A 110 -7.49 4.07 -0.92
N GLY A 111 -6.87 5.08 -1.52
CA GLY A 111 -7.49 6.34 -1.91
C GLY A 111 -7.75 6.31 -3.41
N GLY A 112 -9.01 6.30 -3.82
CA GLY A 112 -9.40 6.17 -5.21
C GLY A 112 -9.56 7.50 -5.95
N GLU A 113 -9.70 7.41 -7.27
CA GLU A 113 -9.86 8.55 -8.19
C GLU A 113 -11.17 9.32 -8.01
N ASN A 114 -12.22 8.66 -7.50
CA ASN A 114 -13.57 9.23 -7.36
C ASN A 114 -13.87 9.76 -5.94
N GLY A 115 -12.84 9.94 -5.11
CA GLY A 115 -13.04 10.41 -3.73
C GLY A 115 -13.45 9.32 -2.73
N ASN A 116 -13.31 8.06 -3.16
CA ASN A 116 -13.55 6.87 -2.38
C ASN A 116 -12.33 6.48 -1.54
N ILE A 117 -12.56 6.15 -0.27
CA ILE A 117 -11.60 5.48 0.60
C ILE A 117 -12.07 4.04 0.76
N ILE A 118 -11.21 3.09 0.42
CA ILE A 118 -11.53 1.66 0.43
C ILE A 118 -10.57 0.93 1.37
N LEU A 119 -11.12 0.05 2.19
CA LEU A 119 -10.39 -0.86 3.06
C LEU A 119 -10.52 -2.28 2.50
N TYR A 120 -9.38 -2.91 2.25
CA TYR A 120 -9.26 -4.27 1.76
C TYR A 120 -8.65 -5.17 2.83
N ASP A 121 -9.11 -6.42 2.84
CA ASP A 121 -8.53 -7.50 3.63
C ASP A 121 -7.44 -8.22 2.80
N PRO A 122 -6.15 -8.06 3.12
CA PRO A 122 -5.07 -8.69 2.39
C PRO A 122 -5.10 -10.22 2.50
N ALA A 123 -5.58 -10.77 3.62
CA ALA A 123 -5.66 -12.22 3.81
C ALA A 123 -6.67 -12.85 2.84
N LYS A 124 -7.81 -12.18 2.65
CA LYS A 124 -8.81 -12.61 1.66
C LYS A 124 -8.31 -12.50 0.22
N ILE A 125 -7.54 -11.45 -0.09
CA ILE A 125 -6.91 -11.31 -1.41
C ILE A 125 -5.94 -12.46 -1.65
N LEU A 126 -5.08 -12.77 -0.66
CA LEU A 126 -4.15 -13.89 -0.72
C LEU A 126 -4.85 -15.25 -0.84
N ALA A 127 -6.02 -15.40 -0.21
CA ALA A 127 -6.86 -16.59 -0.33
C ALA A 127 -7.60 -16.70 -1.68
N GLY A 128 -7.56 -15.66 -2.52
CA GLY A 128 -8.26 -15.62 -3.81
C GLY A 128 -9.77 -15.44 -3.69
N GLU A 129 -10.25 -14.88 -2.58
CA GLU A 129 -11.67 -14.59 -2.39
C GLU A 129 -12.13 -13.39 -3.25
N THR A 130 -13.43 -13.31 -3.51
CA THR A 130 -14.03 -12.17 -4.22
C THR A 130 -14.46 -11.05 -3.28
N GLU A 131 -14.89 -11.39 -2.06
CA GLU A 131 -15.41 -10.45 -1.05
C GLU A 131 -14.29 -9.91 -0.15
N VAL A 132 -13.33 -9.22 -0.78
CA VAL A 132 -12.12 -8.71 -0.14
C VAL A 132 -12.29 -7.31 0.47
N VAL A 133 -13.37 -6.60 0.16
CA VAL A 133 -13.62 -5.23 0.65
C VAL A 133 -14.22 -5.30 2.05
N ILE A 134 -13.51 -4.75 3.03
CA ILE A 134 -13.99 -4.62 4.41
C ILE A 134 -14.99 -3.45 4.51
N ALA A 135 -14.63 -2.32 3.91
CA ALA A 135 -15.45 -1.11 3.93
C ALA A 135 -15.07 -0.16 2.79
N GLN A 136 -16.04 0.62 2.32
CA GLN A 136 -15.82 1.70 1.37
C GLN A 136 -16.62 2.94 1.80
N LYS A 137 -16.03 4.13 1.61
CA LYS A 137 -16.69 5.41 1.86
C LYS A 137 -16.37 6.43 0.78
N ASP A 138 -17.42 7.00 0.21
CA ASP A 138 -17.35 8.02 -0.84
C ASP A 138 -17.67 9.39 -0.23
N LYS A 139 -16.74 9.90 0.59
CA LYS A 139 -16.94 11.18 1.31
C LYS A 139 -16.32 12.37 0.59
N HIS A 140 -15.33 12.14 -0.26
CA HIS A 140 -14.60 13.21 -0.92
C HIS A 140 -15.21 13.48 -2.30
N THR A 141 -15.19 14.74 -2.73
CA THR A 141 -15.70 15.17 -4.04
C THR A 141 -14.65 15.11 -5.15
N GLY A 142 -13.45 14.61 -4.84
CA GLY A 142 -12.31 14.50 -5.76
C GLY A 142 -11.28 13.49 -5.26
N PRO A 143 -10.20 13.25 -6.03
CA PRO A 143 -9.27 12.15 -5.80
C PRO A 143 -8.60 12.22 -4.44
N VAL A 144 -8.53 11.08 -3.75
CA VAL A 144 -7.87 10.98 -2.44
C VAL A 144 -6.38 10.73 -2.62
N ARG A 145 -5.58 11.80 -2.58
CA ARG A 145 -4.13 11.76 -2.88
C ARG A 145 -3.23 11.52 -1.68
N ALA A 146 -3.76 11.70 -0.47
CA ALA A 146 -3.02 11.52 0.75
C ALA A 146 -3.85 10.68 1.72
N LEU A 147 -3.19 9.70 2.31
CA LEU A 147 -3.70 8.83 3.36
C LEU A 147 -2.55 8.57 4.32
N ASP A 148 -2.87 8.55 5.60
CA ASP A 148 -1.97 8.17 6.67
C ASP A 148 -2.77 7.46 7.77
N VAL A 149 -2.09 6.67 8.58
CA VAL A 149 -2.69 5.97 9.72
C VAL A 149 -2.01 6.39 11.02
N ASN A 150 -2.84 6.60 12.04
CA ASN A 150 -2.32 6.83 13.37
C ASN A 150 -1.91 5.50 14.02
N LEU A 151 -0.61 5.25 14.12
CA LEU A 151 -0.06 4.01 14.69
C LEU A 151 -0.18 3.92 16.23
N PHE A 152 -0.34 5.04 16.93
CA PHE A 152 -0.41 5.07 18.40
C PHE A 152 -1.68 4.44 18.99
N GLN A 153 -2.66 4.13 18.14
CA GLN A 153 -3.94 3.54 18.54
C GLN A 153 -4.07 2.06 18.15
N VAL A 154 -3.06 1.47 17.51
CA VAL A 154 -3.02 0.03 17.21
C VAL A 154 -2.65 -0.68 18.51
N GLY A 155 -3.65 -0.88 19.36
CA GLY A 155 -3.54 -1.23 20.78
C GLY A 155 -2.35 -2.12 21.15
N ASP A 156 -1.40 -1.51 21.86
CA ASP A 156 -0.68 -2.20 22.91
C ASP A 156 -1.71 -2.82 23.83
N GLY A 157 -1.62 -4.14 24.03
CA GLY A 157 -2.51 -4.90 24.90
C GLY A 157 -2.27 -4.61 26.38
N ASP A 158 -1.98 -3.35 26.75
CA ASP A 158 -1.78 -2.96 28.14
C ASP A 158 -2.91 -2.05 28.64
N VAL A 159 -3.69 -2.68 29.51
CA VAL A 159 -4.78 -2.24 30.39
C VAL A 159 -4.97 -0.72 30.52
N GLY A 160 -5.99 -0.21 29.84
CA GLY A 160 -6.56 1.11 30.09
C GLY A 160 -8.04 1.12 29.75
N TYR A 161 -8.88 0.75 30.72
CA TYR A 161 -10.36 0.77 30.75
C TYR A 161 -11.06 1.40 29.53
N GLN A 162 -11.54 0.58 28.59
CA GLN A 162 -12.60 0.98 27.68
C GLN A 162 -13.89 0.23 28.00
N ASN A 163 -14.94 1.03 28.20
CA ASN A 163 -16.29 0.66 28.62
C ASN A 163 -16.95 -0.32 27.62
N PRO A 164 -17.44 -1.51 28.06
CA PRO A 164 -17.87 -2.60 27.17
C PRO A 164 -19.21 -2.36 26.43
N SER A 165 -19.82 -1.19 26.55
CA SER A 165 -21.17 -0.92 26.02
C SER A 165 -21.22 -0.31 24.61
N ARG A 166 -20.08 -0.08 23.92
CA ARG A 166 -20.08 0.43 22.52
C ARG A 166 -18.98 -0.17 21.62
N PRO A 167 -18.98 -1.47 21.30
CA PRO A 167 -17.92 -2.08 20.50
C PRO A 167 -17.99 -1.71 19.01
N THR A 168 -19.14 -1.25 18.49
CA THR A 168 -19.37 -1.10 17.04
C THR A 168 -19.39 0.36 16.54
N GLU A 169 -19.49 1.35 17.44
CA GLU A 169 -19.56 2.78 17.06
C GLU A 169 -18.19 3.46 16.95
N LEU A 170 -17.15 2.93 17.61
CA LEU A 170 -15.79 3.47 17.53
C LEU A 170 -15.14 3.23 16.16
N TRP A 171 -15.45 2.11 15.50
CA TRP A 171 -15.01 1.81 14.12
C TRP A 171 -15.49 2.83 13.08
N ARG A 172 -16.65 3.46 13.30
CA ARG A 172 -17.15 4.52 12.40
C ARG A 172 -16.46 5.86 12.62
N LYS A 173 -15.89 6.11 13.80
CA LYS A 173 -15.32 7.41 14.19
C LYS A 173 -13.80 7.46 14.23
N GLU A 174 -13.10 6.39 14.61
CA GLU A 174 -11.64 6.43 14.80
C GLU A 174 -10.87 6.22 13.50
N ILE A 175 -11.26 5.22 12.70
CA ILE A 175 -10.67 5.03 11.37
C ILE A 175 -10.98 6.26 10.49
N VAL A 176 -12.21 6.80 10.52
CA VAL A 176 -12.57 8.00 9.74
C VAL A 176 -12.00 9.29 10.33
N GLY A 177 -11.83 9.36 11.64
CA GLY A 177 -11.38 10.56 12.35
C GLY A 177 -9.88 10.83 12.21
N ALA A 178 -9.08 9.80 11.96
CA ALA A 178 -7.64 9.93 11.73
C ALA A 178 -7.27 10.25 10.27
N PHE A 179 -8.20 10.17 9.31
CA PHE A 179 -7.90 10.27 7.86
C PHE A 179 -7.78 11.68 7.27
N ILE A 180 -7.99 12.76 8.05
CA ILE A 180 -7.98 14.11 7.47
C ILE A 180 -7.17 15.06 8.36
N LEU A 181 -5.84 15.05 8.20
CA LEU A 181 -5.09 16.29 8.39
C LEU A 181 -5.40 17.19 7.19
N PHE A 182 -6.13 18.27 7.48
CA PHE A 182 -6.64 19.25 6.54
C PHE A 182 -5.55 19.80 5.61
N GLY A 183 -5.70 19.57 4.31
CA GLY A 183 -5.11 20.38 3.24
C GLY A 183 -6.19 21.22 2.55
N TYR A 184 -6.83 22.14 3.28
CA TYR A 184 -7.70 23.16 2.67
C TYR A 184 -6.83 24.17 1.92
N CYS A 185 -6.56 23.95 0.62
CA CYS A 185 -6.18 25.04 -0.27
C CYS A 185 -7.48 25.67 -0.79
N ARG A 186 -7.95 26.67 -0.04
CA ARG A 186 -9.11 27.49 -0.39
C ARG A 186 -8.72 28.36 -1.60
N SER A 187 -8.95 27.92 -2.83
CA SER A 187 -8.90 28.81 -3.98
C SER A 187 -10.12 29.74 -3.89
N GLY A 188 -9.86 30.98 -3.48
CA GLY A 188 -10.87 32.02 -3.47
C GLY A 188 -11.28 32.36 -4.89
N ASN A 189 -12.50 32.00 -5.28
CA ASN A 189 -13.23 32.73 -6.29
C ASN A 189 -14.05 33.81 -5.57
N ARG A 190 -13.57 35.05 -5.69
CA ARG A 190 -14.37 36.26 -5.47
C ARG A 190 -15.22 36.46 -6.73
N ILE A 191 -16.53 36.56 -6.55
CA ILE A 191 -17.39 37.42 -7.38
C ILE A 191 -17.60 38.69 -6.55
#